data_AF-A0A1M7UDE6-F1
#
_entry.id   AF-A0A1M7UDE6-F1
#
_cell.length_a   1.000
_cell.length_b   1.000
_cell.length_c   1.000
_cell.angle_alpha   90.00
_cell.angle_beta   90.00
_cell.angle_gamma   90.00
#
_symmetry.space_group_name_H-M   'P 1'
#
loop_
_entity.id
_entity.type
_entity.pdbx_description
1 polymer ?
#
loop_
_entity_poly.entity_id
_entity_poly.type
_entity_poly.pdbx_seq_one_letter_code
_entity_poly.pdbx_strand_id
1 'polypeptide(L)' 'MNILPVDRALSIYGTLADRSEANGARERLSRHLMKIYTEGEKDEHRLTVEGLSFLRELDQEIDSRN' A
#
# COMPACT_ATOMS: atom_id res chain seq x y z
N MET A 1 5.36 18.06 7.13
CA MET A 1 5.84 16.86 6.43
C MET A 1 4.75 16.38 5.48
N ASN A 2 4.95 16.43 4.16
CA ASN A 2 4.07 15.72 3.22
C ASN A 2 4.45 14.24 3.26
N ILE A 3 3.69 13.46 4.02
CA ILE A 3 3.90 12.01 4.13
C ILE A 3 3.42 11.41 2.81
N LEU A 4 4.30 10.70 2.10
CA LEU A 4 3.94 10.06 0.84
C LEU A 4 2.75 9.10 1.05
N PRO A 5 1.80 9.00 0.10
CA PRO A 5 0.64 8.12 0.24
C PRO A 5 1.04 6.65 0.47
N VAL A 6 2.20 6.22 -0.06
CA VAL A 6 2.86 4.94 0.28
C VAL A 6 3.07 4.77 1.78
N ASP A 7 3.74 5.75 2.41
CA ASP A 7 4.16 5.66 3.81
C ASP A 7 2.94 5.75 4.73
N ARG A 8 1.96 6.58 4.35
CA ARG A 8 0.66 6.67 5.04
C ARG A 8 -0.09 5.34 4.97
N ALA A 9 -0.25 4.76 3.78
CA ALA A 9 -0.96 3.49 3.61
C ALA A 9 -0.26 2.35 4.38
N LEU A 10 1.07 2.29 4.33
CA LEU A 10 1.85 1.30 5.09
C LEU A 10 1.72 1.45 6.59
N SER A 11 1.79 2.67 7.11
CA SER A 11 1.67 2.93 8.54
C SER A 11 0.28 2.55 9.06
N ILE A 12 -0.78 2.90 8.30
CA ILE A 12 -2.16 2.51 8.61
C ILE A 12 -2.29 0.98 8.57
N TYR A 13 -1.82 0.35 7.50
CA TYR A 13 -1.95 -1.09 7.32
C TYR A 13 -1.16 -1.88 8.36
N GLY A 14 0.07 -1.49 8.67
CA GLY A 14 0.89 -2.11 9.71
C GLY A 14 0.25 -1.99 11.09
N THR A 15 -0.42 -0.86 11.38
CA THR A 15 -1.18 -0.68 12.62
C THR A 15 -2.42 -1.58 12.68
N LEU A 16 -3.14 -1.73 11.56
CA LEU A 16 -4.39 -2.51 11.51
C LEU A 16 -4.14 -4.02 11.45
N ALA A 17 -3.12 -4.45 10.72
CA ALA A 17 -2.84 -5.86 10.48
C ALA A 17 -1.92 -6.48 11.54
N ASP A 18 -1.33 -5.68 12.44
CA ASP A 18 -0.27 -6.08 13.38
C ASP A 18 0.92 -6.78 12.69
N ARG A 19 1.02 -6.65 11.36
CA ARG A 19 2.07 -7.23 10.54
C ARG A 19 3.11 -6.15 10.31
N SER A 20 4.28 -6.33 10.93
CA SER A 20 5.46 -5.50 10.66
C SER A 20 5.79 -5.61 9.17
N GLU A 21 5.92 -4.45 8.51
CA GLU A 21 6.15 -4.27 7.06
C GLU A 21 6.63 -5.56 6.37
N ALA A 22 5.69 -6.28 5.75
CA ALA A 22 6.05 -7.51 5.05
C ALA A 22 7.13 -7.18 4.03
N ASN A 23 8.28 -7.82 4.15
CA ASN A 23 9.49 -7.47 3.41
C ASN A 23 9.19 -7.50 1.89
N GLY A 24 9.17 -6.33 1.23
CA GLY A 24 8.78 -6.16 -0.17
C GLY A 24 7.37 -5.61 -0.44
N ALA A 25 6.49 -5.51 0.56
CA ALA A 25 5.18 -4.87 0.44
C ALA A 25 5.30 -3.39 0.08
N ARG A 26 6.27 -2.69 0.67
CA ARG A 26 6.57 -1.29 0.35
C ARG A 26 6.94 -1.08 -1.11
N GLU A 27 7.81 -1.92 -1.65
CA GLU A 27 8.25 -1.76 -3.04
C GLU A 27 7.11 -2.06 -4.02
N ARG A 28 6.33 -3.13 -3.75
CA ARG A 28 5.15 -3.48 -4.57
C ARG A 28 4.09 -2.38 -4.49
N LEU A 29 3.80 -1.86 -3.30
CA LEU A 29 2.86 -0.77 -3.09
C LEU A 29 3.32 0.51 -3.81
N SER A 30 4.61 0.85 -3.71
CA SER A 30 5.16 2.02 -4.38
C SER A 30 5.02 1.93 -5.90
N ARG A 31 5.27 0.76 -6.49
CA ARG A 31 5.07 0.58 -7.94
C ARG A 31 3.60 0.69 -8.33
N HIS A 32 2.70 0.12 -7.50
CA HIS A 32 1.27 0.18 -7.75
C HIS A 32 0.75 1.62 -7.72
N LEU A 33 1.08 2.39 -6.68
CA LEU A 33 0.68 3.79 -6.57
C LEU A 33 1.34 4.68 -7.63
N MET A 34 2.59 4.41 -8.00
CA MET A 34 3.26 5.13 -9.08
C MET A 34 2.57 4.91 -10.43
N LYS A 35 2.05 3.70 -10.68
CA LYS A 35 1.27 3.41 -11.89
C LYS A 35 -0.01 4.25 -11.92
N ILE A 36 -0.80 4.21 -10.84
CA ILE A 36 -2.05 4.96 -10.69
C ILE A 36 -1.80 6.48 -10.82
N TYR A 37 -0.71 6.97 -10.23
CA TYR A 37 -0.26 8.35 -10.36
C TYR A 37 0.06 8.74 -11.81
N THR A 38 0.71 7.85 -12.55
CA THR A 38 1.05 8.05 -13.96
C THR A 38 -0.20 7.98 -14.85
N GLU A 39 -1.21 7.22 -14.44
CA GLU A 39 -2.53 7.14 -15.09
C GLU A 39 -3.38 8.41 -14.87
N GLY A 40 -2.93 9.34 -14.03
CA GLY A 40 -3.53 10.67 -13.86
C GLY A 40 -4.20 10.88 -12.51
N GLU A 41 -4.27 9.86 -11.66
CA GLU A 41 -4.84 9.94 -10.32
C GLU A 41 -3.81 10.52 -9.34
N LYS A 42 -4.02 11.78 -8.94
CA LYS A 42 -3.13 12.49 -8.02
C LYS A 42 -3.76 12.73 -6.65
N ASP A 43 -4.99 12.28 -6.45
CA ASP A 43 -5.69 12.44 -5.19
C ASP A 43 -5.04 11.56 -4.11
N GLU A 44 -4.52 12.20 -3.08
CA GLU A 44 -3.79 11.52 -2.00
C GLU A 44 -4.67 10.54 -1.23
N HIS A 45 -5.96 10.86 -1.05
CA HIS A 45 -6.90 9.98 -0.36
C HIS A 45 -7.18 8.74 -1.21
N ARG A 46 -7.39 8.93 -2.51
CA ARG A 46 -7.67 7.85 -3.46
C ARG A 46 -6.46 6.93 -3.62
N LEU A 47 -5.25 7.49 -3.72
CA LEU A 47 -4.00 6.71 -3.68
C LEU A 47 -3.85 5.95 -2.36
N THR A 48 -4.24 6.54 -1.22
CA THR A 48 -4.17 5.82 0.06
C THR A 48 -5.17 4.66 0.10
N VAL A 49 -6.40 4.85 -0.38
CA VAL A 49 -7.44 3.79 -0.43
C VAL A 49 -7.01 2.65 -1.35
N GLU A 50 -6.55 2.96 -2.57
CA GLU A 50 -6.00 1.96 -3.50
C GLU A 50 -4.83 1.22 -2.86
N GLY A 51 -3.97 1.95 -2.14
CA GLY A 51 -2.85 1.36 -1.43
C GLY A 51 -3.24 0.39 -0.32
N LEU A 52 -4.27 0.72 0.47
CA LEU A 52 -4.81 -0.16 1.51
C LEU A 52 -5.46 -1.41 0.92
N SER A 53 -6.22 -1.26 -0.17
CA SER A 53 -6.80 -2.40 -0.90
C SER A 53 -5.70 -3.33 -1.41
N PHE A 54 -4.68 -2.78 -2.06
CA PHE A 54 -3.55 -3.54 -2.58
C PHE A 54 -2.77 -4.29 -1.48
N LEU A 55 -2.53 -3.65 -0.34
CA LEU A 55 -1.85 -4.28 0.80
C LEU A 55 -2.63 -5.46 1.36
N ARG A 56 -3.96 -5.34 1.46
CA ARG A 56 -4.83 -6.44 1.88
C ARG A 56 -4.80 -7.60 0.89
N GLU A 57 -4.87 -7.34 -0.41
CA GLU A 57 -4.78 -8.39 -1.43
C GLU A 57 -3.41 -9.09 -1.39
N LEU A 58 -2.34 -8.31 -1.30
CA LEU A 58 -0.97 -8.82 -1.17
C LEU A 58 -0.83 -9.74 0.05
N ASP A 59 -1.40 -9.34 1.18
CA ASP A 59 -1.38 -10.13 2.40
C ASP A 59 -2.13 -11.45 2.24
N GLN A 60 -3.31 -11.41 1.59
CA GLN A 60 -4.10 -12.60 1.29
C GLN A 60 -3.38 -13.54 0.31
N GLU A 61 -2.63 -13.01 -0.66
CA GLU A 61 -1.78 -13.79 -1.57
C GLU A 61 -0.64 -14.51 -0.82
N ILE A 62 -0.04 -13.83 0.17
CA ILE A 62 1.05 -14.39 1.00
C ILE A 62 0.49 -15.48 1.92
N ASP A 63 -0.64 -15.21 2.57
CA ASP A 63 -1.33 -16.14 3.47
C ASP A 63 -1.80 -17.40 2.73
N SER A 64 -2.39 -17.25 1.54
CA SER A 64 -2.87 -18.38 0.71
C SER A 64 -1.75 -19.27 0.16
N ARG A 65 -0.50 -18.81 0.18
CA ARG A 65 0.68 -19.56 -0.29
C ARG A 65 1.39 -20.32 0.82
N ASN A 66 1.00 -20.12 2.08
CA ASN A 66 1.60 -20.76 3.25
C ASN A 66 0.68 -21.86 3.82
#